data_AF-A0A813HS46-F1
#
_entry.id   AF-A0A813HS46-F1
#
_cell.length_a   1.000
_cell.length_b   1.000
_cell.length_c   1.000
_cell.angle_alpha   90.00
_cell.angle_beta   90.00
_cell.angle_gamma   90.00
#
_symmetry.space_group_name_H-M   'P 1'
#
loop_
_entity.id
_entity.type
_entity.pdbx_description
1 polymer ?
#
loop_
_entity_poly.entity_id
_entity_poly.type
_entity_poly.pdbx_seq_one_letter_code
_entity_poly.pdbx_strand_id
1 'polypeptide(L)'
;MKRSLAVVAALVVGSTLEATLVEVVESQFNENLSWQSKLVAGFDSPQISIYTKGSGEGAKEWSPKMEIHKLPNIGRESHTYLHHIMENYDKLADWTVFTQAGEPSSGYKGHRNGGGHLLAGDQFANYLIPDPSGARFIHTAVVQLPSMNHVLRAAFCINSTDVEGVSVTACPKEAVQWSK
;
A
#
# COMPACT_ATOMS: atom_id res chain seq x y z
N MET A 1 59.89 11.64 32.74
CA MET A 1 58.48 11.82 32.30
C MET A 1 58.29 11.16 30.94
N LYS A 2 57.72 9.95 30.90
CA LYS A 2 57.30 9.29 29.65
C LYS A 2 55.78 9.31 29.62
N ARG A 3 55.18 10.04 28.70
CA ARG A 3 53.73 10.08 28.49
C ARG A 3 53.37 8.93 27.55
N SER A 4 52.68 7.92 28.06
CA SER A 4 52.03 6.90 27.22
C SER A 4 50.78 7.49 26.58
N LEU A 5 50.68 7.39 25.26
CA LEU A 5 49.51 7.77 24.48
C LEU A 5 48.63 6.52 24.35
N ALA A 6 47.45 6.51 24.99
CA ALA A 6 46.46 5.47 24.78
C ALA A 6 45.64 5.82 23.53
N VAL A 7 45.68 4.95 22.52
CA VAL A 7 44.82 5.03 21.34
C VAL A 7 43.50 4.35 21.69
N VAL A 8 42.43 5.13 21.82
CA VAL A 8 41.06 4.61 21.95
C VAL A 8 40.55 4.36 20.53
N ALA A 9 40.46 3.09 20.13
CA ALA A 9 39.77 2.70 18.91
C ALA A 9 38.26 2.78 19.16
N ALA A 10 37.60 3.77 18.58
CA ALA A 10 36.15 3.83 18.57
C ALA A 10 35.61 2.74 17.63
N LEU A 11 34.91 1.75 18.17
CA LEU A 11 34.10 0.84 17.38
C LEU A 11 32.92 1.62 16.80
N VAL A 12 32.96 1.88 15.49
CA VAL A 12 31.77 2.25 14.74
C VAL A 12 30.97 0.96 14.55
N VAL A 13 29.94 0.77 15.38
CA VAL A 13 28.93 -0.26 15.14
C VAL A 13 28.13 0.20 13.93
N GLY A 14 28.48 -0.31 12.75
CA GLY A 14 27.64 -0.16 11.57
C GLY A 14 26.32 -0.88 11.83
N SER A 15 25.22 -0.16 11.79
CA SER A 15 23.88 -0.75 11.76
C SER A 15 23.78 -1.62 10.51
N THR A 16 23.71 -2.93 10.69
CA THR A 16 23.23 -3.83 9.64
C THR A 16 21.79 -3.41 9.35
N LEU A 17 21.51 -2.97 8.12
CA LEU A 17 20.12 -2.81 7.64
C LEU A 17 19.47 -4.19 7.73
N GLU A 18 18.68 -4.43 8.77
CA GLU A 18 17.74 -5.55 8.78
C GLU A 18 16.82 -5.37 7.58
N ALA A 19 16.55 -6.48 6.87
CA ALA A 19 15.66 -6.44 5.72
C ALA A 19 14.27 -6.00 6.19
N THR A 20 13.78 -4.87 5.67
CA THR A 20 12.47 -4.32 6.02
C THR A 20 11.38 -5.34 5.71
N LEU A 21 10.68 -5.83 6.72
CA LEU A 21 9.59 -6.77 6.51
C LEU A 21 8.41 -6.04 5.86
N VAL A 22 7.94 -6.55 4.72
CA VAL A 22 6.77 -6.03 4.01
C VAL A 22 5.62 -7.02 4.14
N GLU A 23 4.46 -6.53 4.55
CA GLU A 23 3.22 -7.31 4.63
C GLU A 23 2.10 -6.65 3.85
N VAL A 24 1.29 -7.45 3.15
CA VAL A 24 0.04 -7.03 2.52
C VAL A 24 -1.13 -7.61 3.31
N VAL A 25 -1.99 -6.74 3.81
CA VAL A 25 -3.18 -7.11 4.58
C VAL A 25 -4.42 -6.86 3.74
N GLU A 26 -5.14 -7.93 3.43
CA GLU A 26 -6.26 -7.88 2.50
C GLU A 26 -7.59 -8.13 3.20
N SER A 27 -8.53 -7.22 3.00
CA SER A 27 -9.93 -7.47 3.34
C SER A 27 -10.65 -8.10 2.16
N GLN A 28 -11.03 -9.36 2.31
CA GLN A 28 -11.73 -10.13 1.29
C GLN A 28 -13.16 -10.47 1.73
N PHE A 29 -14.11 -10.30 0.82
CA PHE A 29 -15.46 -10.83 0.94
C PHE A 29 -15.66 -11.97 -0.06
N ASN A 30 -15.87 -11.64 -1.35
CA ASN A 30 -16.08 -12.59 -2.45
C ASN A 30 -15.31 -12.16 -3.71
N GLU A 31 -14.34 -11.26 -3.58
CA GLU A 31 -13.48 -10.83 -4.68
C GLU A 31 -12.65 -12.01 -5.23
N ASN A 32 -12.37 -11.97 -6.53
CA ASN A 32 -11.52 -12.94 -7.20
C ASN A 32 -10.05 -12.71 -6.81
N LEU A 33 -9.41 -13.74 -6.23
CA LEU A 33 -8.02 -13.68 -5.74
C LEU A 33 -6.99 -14.30 -6.70
N SER A 34 -7.36 -14.58 -7.95
CA SER A 34 -6.44 -15.17 -8.93
C SER A 34 -5.22 -14.29 -9.22
N TRP A 35 -5.37 -12.97 -9.06
CA TRP A 35 -4.29 -12.00 -9.25
C TRP A 35 -3.17 -12.13 -8.21
N GLN A 36 -3.41 -12.78 -7.07
CA GLN A 36 -2.40 -13.02 -6.05
C GLN A 36 -1.21 -13.83 -6.57
N SER A 37 -1.46 -14.72 -7.55
CA SER A 37 -0.39 -15.45 -8.25
C SER A 37 0.63 -14.52 -8.91
N LYS A 38 0.20 -13.35 -9.40
CA LYS A 38 1.07 -12.33 -10.01
C LYS A 38 1.87 -11.60 -8.94
N LEU A 39 1.24 -11.32 -7.80
CA LEU A 39 1.88 -10.65 -6.67
C LEU A 39 3.04 -11.47 -6.11
N VAL A 40 2.83 -12.77 -5.90
CA VAL A 40 3.86 -13.67 -5.37
C VAL A 40 4.98 -13.98 -6.36
N ALA A 41 4.72 -13.91 -7.68
CA ALA A 41 5.72 -14.16 -8.70
C ALA A 41 6.62 -12.94 -8.99
N GLY A 42 6.13 -11.73 -8.73
CA GLY A 42 6.83 -10.48 -9.07
C GLY A 42 7.74 -9.92 -7.97
N PHE A 43 7.69 -10.47 -6.76
CA PHE A 43 8.43 -9.98 -5.60
C PHE A 43 9.06 -11.15 -4.85
N ASP A 44 10.20 -10.90 -4.19
CA ASP A 44 10.74 -11.81 -3.16
C ASP A 44 9.88 -11.71 -1.87
N SER A 45 8.59 -12.01 -2.07
CA SER A 45 7.57 -12.44 -1.15
C SER A 45 7.37 -11.55 0.08
N PRO A 46 6.57 -10.47 -0.05
CA PRO A 46 5.90 -9.92 1.13
C PRO A 46 5.10 -11.03 1.82
N GLN A 47 4.95 -10.91 3.14
CA GLN A 47 3.93 -11.67 3.84
C GLN A 47 2.55 -11.23 3.34
N ILE A 48 1.60 -12.14 3.19
CA ILE A 48 0.24 -11.79 2.73
C ILE A 48 -0.76 -12.35 3.72
N SER A 49 -1.49 -11.48 4.39
CA SER A 49 -2.52 -11.83 5.36
C SER A 49 -3.89 -11.51 4.80
N ILE A 50 -4.64 -12.55 4.41
CA ILE A 50 -5.97 -12.43 3.78
C ILE A 50 -7.04 -12.71 4.82
N TYR A 51 -7.84 -11.71 5.15
CA TYR A 51 -9.00 -11.89 6.02
C TYR A 51 -10.27 -12.06 5.18
N THR A 52 -10.79 -13.28 5.12
CA THR A 52 -12.01 -13.63 4.39
C THR A 52 -13.26 -13.50 5.26
N LYS A 53 -14.23 -12.73 4.75
CA LYS A 53 -15.50 -12.40 5.41
C LYS A 53 -16.74 -12.90 4.66
N GLY A 54 -16.57 -13.42 3.44
CA GLY A 54 -17.65 -13.97 2.61
C GLY A 54 -17.67 -15.50 2.61
N SER A 55 -17.93 -16.12 1.47
CA SER A 55 -17.95 -17.59 1.38
C SER A 55 -16.56 -18.19 1.60
N GLY A 56 -15.50 -17.42 1.31
CA GLY A 56 -14.12 -17.92 1.26
C GLY A 56 -13.83 -18.72 -0.01
N GLU A 57 -14.77 -18.81 -0.94
CA GLU A 57 -14.56 -19.46 -2.22
C GLU A 57 -13.47 -18.73 -3.02
N GLY A 58 -12.52 -19.50 -3.55
CA GLY A 58 -11.39 -18.98 -4.31
C GLY A 58 -10.22 -18.49 -3.46
N ALA A 59 -10.35 -18.46 -2.13
CA ALA A 59 -9.22 -18.26 -1.23
C ALA A 59 -8.37 -19.52 -1.18
N LYS A 60 -7.11 -19.40 -1.60
CA LYS A 60 -6.11 -20.45 -1.50
C LYS A 60 -4.74 -19.82 -1.30
N GLU A 61 -3.85 -20.57 -0.68
CA GLU A 61 -2.46 -20.16 -0.48
C GLU A 61 -1.70 -20.29 -1.81
N TRP A 62 -1.20 -19.15 -2.30
CA TRP A 62 -0.35 -19.11 -3.50
C TRP A 62 1.15 -19.14 -3.18
N SER A 63 1.49 -18.95 -1.90
CA SER A 63 2.86 -19.04 -1.39
C SER A 63 2.86 -19.48 0.08
N PRO A 64 3.98 -20.02 0.60
CA PRO A 64 4.10 -20.36 2.02
C PRO A 64 4.06 -19.16 2.98
N LYS A 65 4.19 -17.93 2.48
CA LYS A 65 4.14 -16.67 3.25
C LYS A 65 2.74 -16.03 3.23
N MET A 66 1.75 -16.78 2.77
CA MET A 66 0.36 -16.34 2.70
C MET A 66 -0.45 -17.04 3.78
N GLU A 67 -1.17 -16.26 4.57
CA GLU A 67 -2.08 -16.75 5.60
C GLU A 67 -3.52 -16.31 5.29
N ILE A 68 -4.47 -17.21 5.52
CA ILE A 68 -5.89 -16.95 5.29
C ILE A 68 -6.62 -17.08 6.62
N HIS A 69 -7.24 -15.98 7.07
CA HIS A 69 -7.97 -15.89 8.32
C HIS A 69 -9.46 -15.69 8.07
N LYS A 70 -10.31 -16.37 8.83
CA LYS A 70 -11.77 -16.14 8.78
C LYS A 70 -12.16 -15.03 9.74
N LEU A 71 -12.96 -14.06 9.27
CA LEU A 71 -13.60 -13.06 10.11
C LEU A 71 -15.12 -13.01 9.93
N PRO A 72 -15.87 -12.55 10.95
CA PRO A 72 -17.27 -12.23 10.78
C PRO A 72 -17.44 -11.07 9.77
N ASN A 73 -18.55 -11.09 9.03
CA ASN A 73 -18.84 -10.05 8.03
C ASN A 73 -19.34 -8.73 8.66
N ILE A 74 -18.46 -8.06 9.40
CA ILE A 74 -18.72 -6.79 10.10
C ILE A 74 -18.02 -5.64 9.38
N GLY A 75 -18.77 -4.62 8.93
CA GLY A 75 -18.21 -3.51 8.17
C GLY A 75 -17.62 -3.92 6.81
N ARG A 76 -16.91 -3.01 6.12
CA ARG A 76 -16.14 -3.33 4.91
C ARG A 76 -14.68 -3.66 5.28
N GLU A 77 -13.72 -2.95 4.72
CA GLU A 77 -12.31 -3.14 4.95
C GLU A 77 -11.83 -2.65 6.32
N SER A 78 -12.46 -1.61 6.89
CA SER A 78 -12.00 -1.00 8.15
C SER A 78 -11.99 -1.97 9.34
N HIS A 79 -12.94 -2.90 9.41
CA HIS A 79 -12.97 -3.93 10.45
C HIS A 79 -11.76 -4.86 10.36
N THR A 80 -11.42 -5.30 9.15
CA THR A 80 -10.25 -6.13 8.88
C THR A 80 -8.97 -5.41 9.31
N TYR A 81 -8.81 -4.16 8.91
CA TYR A 81 -7.60 -3.39 9.19
C TYR A 81 -7.42 -3.17 10.69
N LEU A 82 -8.49 -2.74 11.38
CA LEU A 82 -8.44 -2.54 12.82
C LEU A 82 -8.18 -3.84 13.58
N HIS A 83 -8.83 -4.94 13.18
CA HIS A 83 -8.60 -6.26 13.77
C HIS A 83 -7.14 -6.69 13.61
N HIS A 84 -6.56 -6.61 12.41
CA HIS A 84 -5.17 -6.97 12.17
C HIS A 84 -4.20 -6.12 13.01
N ILE A 85 -4.40 -4.80 13.08
CA ILE A 85 -3.59 -3.89 13.90
C ILE A 85 -3.68 -4.25 15.38
N MET A 86 -4.87 -4.55 15.90
CA MET A 86 -5.06 -4.87 17.31
C MET A 86 -4.42 -6.22 17.70
N GLU A 87 -4.59 -7.26 16.89
CA GLU A 87 -4.06 -8.59 17.19
C GLU A 87 -2.54 -8.69 17.00
N ASN A 88 -1.97 -7.83 16.15
CA ASN A 88 -0.55 -7.86 15.79
C ASN A 88 0.20 -6.59 16.19
N TYR A 89 -0.32 -5.74 17.09
CA TYR A 89 0.25 -4.41 17.36
C TYR A 89 1.77 -4.41 17.61
N ASP A 90 2.24 -5.36 18.43
CA ASP A 90 3.66 -5.51 18.77
C ASP A 90 4.48 -6.30 17.73
N LYS A 91 3.83 -6.77 16.66
CA LYS A 91 4.37 -7.67 15.62
C LYS A 91 4.06 -7.19 14.19
N LEU A 92 3.57 -5.96 14.03
CA LEU A 92 3.31 -5.39 12.71
C LEU A 92 4.61 -5.40 11.91
N ALA A 93 4.51 -5.72 10.63
CA ALA A 93 5.62 -5.57 9.72
C ALA A 93 6.09 -4.10 9.68
N ASP A 94 7.38 -3.89 9.39
CA ASP A 94 7.94 -2.54 9.27
C ASP A 94 7.20 -1.70 8.21
N TRP A 95 6.67 -2.39 7.19
CA TRP A 95 5.87 -1.79 6.13
C TRP A 95 4.62 -2.63 5.82
N THR A 96 3.47 -2.23 6.38
CA THR A 96 2.19 -2.89 6.16
C THR A 96 1.32 -2.15 5.13
N VAL A 97 0.90 -2.86 4.08
CA VAL A 97 0.02 -2.34 3.01
C VAL A 97 -1.38 -2.89 3.20
N PHE A 98 -2.30 -2.03 3.61
CA PHE A 98 -3.72 -2.39 3.75
C PHE A 98 -4.47 -2.18 2.43
N THR A 99 -5.17 -3.20 1.94
CA THR A 99 -5.94 -3.11 0.69
C THR A 99 -7.23 -3.93 0.74
N GLN A 100 -8.17 -3.63 -0.16
CA GLN A 100 -9.28 -4.52 -0.46
C GLN A 100 -8.77 -5.61 -1.40
N ALA A 101 -9.31 -6.82 -1.34
CA ALA A 101 -8.74 -7.97 -2.05
C ALA A 101 -9.07 -8.03 -3.56
N GLY A 102 -9.80 -7.04 -4.09
CA GLY A 102 -10.05 -6.92 -5.53
C GLY A 102 -8.75 -6.58 -6.28
N GLU A 103 -8.60 -7.11 -7.51
CA GLU A 103 -7.42 -6.82 -8.33
C GLU A 103 -7.21 -5.29 -8.45
N PRO A 104 -6.03 -4.76 -8.10
CA PRO A 104 -5.75 -3.34 -8.17
C PRO A 104 -6.00 -2.80 -9.59
N SER A 105 -6.69 -1.67 -9.67
CA SER A 105 -7.07 -1.04 -10.93
C SER A 105 -7.17 0.47 -10.78
N SER A 106 -7.06 1.19 -11.89
CA SER A 106 -7.06 2.65 -11.87
C SER A 106 -8.40 3.26 -11.48
N GLY A 107 -8.30 4.37 -10.75
CA GLY A 107 -9.34 5.33 -10.46
C GLY A 107 -10.35 4.89 -9.43
N TYR A 108 -11.37 5.73 -9.27
CA TYR A 108 -12.54 5.47 -8.46
C TYR A 108 -13.79 5.63 -9.32
N LYS A 109 -14.56 4.55 -9.49
CA LYS A 109 -15.75 4.55 -10.37
C LYS A 109 -17.04 4.91 -9.63
N GLY A 110 -16.93 5.34 -8.37
CA GLY A 110 -18.05 5.64 -7.49
C GLY A 110 -18.33 4.53 -6.48
N HIS A 111 -19.15 4.86 -5.50
CA HIS A 111 -19.46 3.98 -4.39
C HIS A 111 -20.13 2.71 -4.91
N ARG A 112 -19.50 1.54 -4.69
CA ARG A 112 -19.91 0.20 -5.18
C ARG A 112 -19.76 -0.07 -6.68
N ASN A 113 -19.21 0.88 -7.44
CA ASN A 113 -18.94 0.70 -8.87
C ASN A 113 -17.49 0.24 -9.15
N GLY A 114 -16.71 0.02 -8.09
CA GLY A 114 -15.33 -0.45 -8.14
C GLY A 114 -14.32 0.65 -8.47
N GLY A 115 -13.16 0.22 -8.99
CA GLY A 115 -11.94 1.02 -9.08
C GLY A 115 -11.02 0.69 -7.90
N GLY A 116 -9.80 0.28 -8.19
CA GLY A 116 -8.80 -0.10 -7.18
C GLY A 116 -8.04 1.10 -6.62
N HIS A 117 -8.56 2.31 -6.79
CA HIS A 117 -8.02 3.56 -6.24
C HIS A 117 -6.58 3.88 -6.64
N LEU A 118 -6.05 3.23 -7.68
CA LEU A 118 -4.73 3.55 -8.22
C LEU A 118 -4.82 4.79 -9.11
N LEU A 119 -3.83 5.68 -9.03
CA LEU A 119 -3.66 6.72 -10.03
C LEU A 119 -3.12 6.07 -11.32
N ALA A 120 -3.66 6.43 -12.48
CA ALA A 120 -3.13 5.88 -13.73
C ALA A 120 -1.64 6.25 -13.87
N GLY A 121 -0.82 5.27 -14.23
CA GLY A 121 0.64 5.41 -14.31
C GLY A 121 1.37 5.00 -13.02
N ASP A 122 0.65 4.79 -11.92
CA ASP A 122 1.16 4.11 -10.75
C ASP A 122 0.83 2.62 -10.77
N GLN A 123 1.53 1.83 -9.95
CA GLN A 123 1.33 0.40 -9.82
C GLN A 123 1.22 0.00 -8.34
N PHE A 124 0.39 -1.00 -8.05
CA PHE A 124 0.27 -1.56 -6.69
C PHE A 124 1.63 -2.04 -6.15
N ALA A 125 2.45 -2.60 -7.04
CA ALA A 125 3.86 -2.93 -6.84
C ALA A 125 4.65 -1.86 -6.08
N ASN A 126 4.42 -0.58 -6.41
CA ASN A 126 5.16 0.52 -5.82
C ASN A 126 4.77 0.79 -4.36
N TYR A 127 3.62 0.29 -3.90
CA TYR A 127 3.25 0.31 -2.49
C TYR A 127 3.99 -0.75 -1.68
N LEU A 128 4.62 -1.75 -2.32
CA LEU A 128 5.38 -2.79 -1.62
C LEU A 128 6.84 -2.39 -1.38
N ILE A 129 7.26 -1.22 -1.84
CA ILE A 129 8.62 -0.70 -1.68
C ILE A 129 8.58 0.29 -0.51
N PRO A 130 9.21 -0.01 0.64
CA PRO A 130 9.30 0.91 1.75
C PRO A 130 9.95 2.23 1.34
N ASP A 131 9.28 3.34 1.61
CA ASP A 131 9.82 4.67 1.33
C ASP A 131 10.68 5.14 2.51
N PRO A 132 11.91 5.66 2.27
CA PRO A 132 12.77 6.16 3.35
C PRO A 132 12.17 7.28 4.21
N SER A 133 11.14 7.97 3.71
CA SER A 133 10.40 8.97 4.50
C SER A 133 9.42 8.37 5.52
N GLY A 134 9.20 7.05 5.47
CA GLY A 134 8.27 6.32 6.34
C GLY A 134 6.82 6.30 5.84
N ALA A 135 6.50 6.97 4.73
CA ALA A 135 5.17 6.91 4.13
C ALA A 135 5.22 7.21 2.63
N ARG A 136 4.27 6.63 1.88
CA ARG A 136 4.10 6.90 0.45
C ARG A 136 2.75 7.57 0.22
N PHE A 137 2.76 8.78 -0.34
CA PHE A 137 1.55 9.53 -0.66
C PHE A 137 1.40 9.72 -2.16
N ILE A 138 0.21 9.39 -2.67
CA ILE A 138 -0.22 9.70 -4.04
C ILE A 138 -1.30 10.78 -3.94
N HIS A 139 -0.98 11.99 -4.37
CA HIS A 139 -1.90 13.12 -4.27
C HIS A 139 -2.97 13.03 -5.34
N THR A 140 -4.17 12.56 -5.03
CA THR A 140 -5.26 12.39 -6.02
C THR A 140 -6.25 13.55 -6.06
N ALA A 141 -6.20 14.46 -5.08
CA ALA A 141 -7.14 15.57 -4.94
C ALA A 141 -6.48 16.79 -4.29
N VAL A 142 -7.02 17.97 -4.57
CA VAL A 142 -6.72 19.21 -3.83
C VAL A 142 -8.04 19.87 -3.41
N VAL A 143 -8.03 20.48 -2.22
CA VAL A 143 -9.15 21.28 -1.71
C VAL A 143 -8.63 22.67 -1.39
N GLN A 144 -9.29 23.69 -1.94
CA GLN A 144 -9.06 25.08 -1.60
C GLN A 144 -9.97 25.46 -0.42
N LEU A 145 -9.37 25.98 0.65
CA LEU A 145 -10.09 26.54 1.79
C LEU A 145 -10.03 28.09 1.74
N PRO A 146 -11.08 28.81 2.20
CA PRO A 146 -12.33 28.31 2.77
C PRO A 146 -13.43 28.01 1.73
N SER A 147 -13.16 28.22 0.44
CA SER A 147 -14.17 28.05 -0.62
C SER A 147 -14.71 26.62 -0.72
N MET A 148 -14.00 25.63 -0.17
CA MET A 148 -14.29 24.20 -0.31
C MET A 148 -14.31 23.72 -1.77
N ASN A 149 -13.73 24.52 -2.69
CA ASN A 149 -13.53 24.10 -4.06
C ASN A 149 -12.58 22.91 -4.05
N HIS A 150 -12.93 21.84 -4.73
CA HIS A 150 -12.13 20.64 -4.80
C HIS A 150 -11.99 20.18 -6.23
N VAL A 151 -10.79 19.73 -6.58
CA VAL A 151 -10.47 19.12 -7.87
C VAL A 151 -9.75 17.81 -7.64
N LEU A 152 -10.02 16.85 -8.51
CA LEU A 152 -9.36 15.55 -8.55
C LEU A 152 -8.31 15.56 -9.65
N ARG A 153 -7.29 14.70 -9.56
CA ARG A 153 -6.43 14.46 -10.72
C ARG A 153 -7.23 13.90 -11.88
N ALA A 154 -6.99 14.41 -13.08
CA ALA A 154 -7.67 13.96 -14.28
C ALA A 154 -7.46 12.45 -14.49
N ALA A 155 -6.25 11.94 -14.27
CA ALA A 155 -5.95 10.52 -14.47
C ALA A 155 -6.48 9.59 -13.38
N PHE A 156 -6.96 10.15 -12.27
CA PHE A 156 -7.74 9.40 -11.28
C PHE A 156 -9.18 9.15 -11.77
N CYS A 157 -9.69 10.01 -12.65
CA CYS A 157 -11.04 9.92 -13.22
C CYS A 157 -11.05 9.26 -14.61
N ILE A 158 -10.07 9.60 -15.44
CA ILE A 158 -9.93 9.17 -16.83
C ILE A 158 -8.72 8.26 -16.84
N ASN A 159 -8.94 6.94 -16.77
CA ASN A 159 -7.87 5.93 -16.72
C ASN A 159 -6.93 6.03 -17.95
N SER A 160 -6.00 6.97 -17.94
CA SER A 160 -5.07 7.31 -19.00
C SER A 160 -3.83 7.92 -18.36
N THR A 161 -2.66 7.46 -18.77
CA THR A 161 -1.38 8.02 -18.33
C THR A 161 -1.02 9.27 -19.10
N ASP A 162 -1.63 9.51 -20.26
CA ASP A 162 -1.32 10.64 -21.14
C ASP A 162 -1.75 11.99 -20.54
N VAL A 163 -2.67 11.94 -19.58
CA VAL A 163 -3.11 13.12 -18.80
C VAL A 163 -2.24 13.39 -17.58
N GLU A 164 -1.42 12.43 -17.13
CA GLU A 164 -0.43 12.69 -16.09
C GLU A 164 0.85 13.26 -16.69
N GLY A 165 1.50 14.14 -15.94
CA GLY A 165 2.85 14.61 -16.25
C GLY A 165 3.89 13.58 -15.83
N VAL A 166 5.10 14.06 -15.53
CA VAL A 166 6.23 13.17 -15.17
C VAL A 166 6.12 12.59 -13.75
N SER A 167 5.24 13.11 -12.87
CA SER A 167 5.20 12.69 -11.45
C SER A 167 3.79 12.49 -10.88
N VAL A 168 3.59 11.32 -10.27
CA VAL A 168 2.40 10.92 -9.49
C VAL A 168 2.48 11.33 -8.01
N THR A 169 3.67 11.69 -7.52
CA THR A 169 3.94 12.01 -6.11
C THR A 169 3.96 13.52 -5.82
N ALA A 170 3.83 14.38 -6.83
CA ALA A 170 3.78 15.83 -6.66
C ALA A 170 2.52 16.42 -7.31
N CYS A 171 1.94 17.47 -6.74
CA CYS A 171 0.75 18.13 -7.29
C CYS A 171 0.96 18.51 -8.78
N PRO A 172 0.00 18.18 -9.67
CA PRO A 172 0.05 18.59 -11.06
C PRO A 172 0.13 20.11 -11.18
N LYS A 173 1.02 20.59 -12.05
CA LYS A 173 1.26 22.03 -12.26
C LYS A 173 0.30 22.62 -13.28
N GLU A 174 -0.14 21.81 -14.25
CA GLU A 174 -0.95 22.26 -15.37
C GLU A 174 -2.43 21.99 -15.11
N ALA A 175 -3.29 22.94 -15.46
CA ALA A 175 -4.75 22.82 -15.28
C ALA A 175 -5.35 21.60 -16.01
N VAL A 176 -4.75 21.17 -17.13
CA VAL A 176 -5.20 20.02 -17.93
C VAL A 176 -5.08 18.68 -17.20
N GLN A 177 -4.29 18.63 -16.12
CA GLN A 177 -4.04 17.44 -15.31
C GLN A 177 -5.01 17.34 -14.12
N TRP A 178 -5.90 18.32 -13.98
CA TRP A 178 -6.95 18.36 -12.97
C TRP A 178 -8.32 18.15 -13.62
N SER A 179 -9.25 17.58 -12.86
CA SER A 179 -10.66 17.53 -13.24
C SER A 179 -11.21 18.95 -13.36
N LYS A 180 -12.05 19.18 -14.36
CA LYS A 180 -12.80 20.42 -14.50
C LYS A 180 -13.82 20.59 -13.38
#